data_AF-A0A2M6WJH2-F1
#
_entry.id   AF-A0A2M6WJH2-F1
#
_cell.length_a   1.000
_cell.length_b   1.000
_cell.length_c   1.000
_cell.angle_alpha   90.00
_cell.angle_beta   90.00
_cell.angle_gamma   90.00
#
_symmetry.space_group_name_H-M   'P 1'
#
loop_
_entity.id
_entity.type
_entity.pdbx_description
1 polymer ?
#
loop_
_entity_poly.entity_id
_entity_poly.type
_entity_poly.pdbx_seq_one_letter_code
_entity_poly.pdbx_strand_id
1 'polypeptide(L)'
;MSNTLVFTTIPILFFLWLFLGRNKKICSICAAISSTWILLFIARFFGWFNNDTLLALLLGGSVVGLYYFILKNKKLEFFRLPILLTLFTISYLVFSLEYQLFIPVASVWILFFLISLGKNKKLRERIILCCKNW
;
A
#
# COMPACT_ATOMS: atom_id res chain seq x y z
N MET A 1 -2.95 -3.34 18.89
CA MET A 1 -3.59 -3.50 17.57
C MET A 1 -2.82 -4.59 16.81
N SER A 2 -3.50 -5.52 16.13
CA SER A 2 -2.82 -6.63 15.42
C SER A 2 -2.19 -6.20 14.09
N ASN A 3 -1.09 -6.84 13.70
CA ASN A 3 -0.34 -6.54 12.47
C ASN A 3 -1.19 -6.77 11.21
N THR A 4 -2.05 -7.79 11.21
CA THR A 4 -3.00 -8.05 10.11
C THR A 4 -3.98 -6.90 9.88
N LEU A 5 -4.38 -6.17 10.94
CA LEU A 5 -5.23 -4.98 10.82
C LEU A 5 -4.50 -3.82 10.14
N VAL A 6 -3.17 -3.70 10.33
CA VAL A 6 -2.37 -2.66 9.66
C VAL A 6 -2.26 -2.92 8.16
N PHE A 7 -2.03 -4.17 7.77
CA PHE A 7 -1.97 -4.54 6.35
C PHE A 7 -3.34 -4.48 5.64
N THR A 8 -4.47 -4.57 6.38
CA THR A 8 -5.81 -4.36 5.80
C THR A 8 -6.24 -2.89 5.75
N THR A 9 -5.78 -2.01 6.65
CA THR A 9 -6.14 -0.58 6.58
C THR A 9 -5.48 0.15 5.41
N ILE A 10 -4.27 -0.24 4.98
CA ILE A 10 -3.58 0.36 3.82
C ILE A 10 -4.44 0.33 2.52
N PRO A 11 -4.94 -0.84 2.04
CA PRO A 11 -5.78 -0.88 0.84
C PRO A 11 -7.14 -0.19 1.03
N ILE A 12 -7.72 -0.22 2.23
CA ILE A 12 -8.96 0.51 2.55
C ILE A 12 -8.73 2.02 2.41
N LEU A 13 -7.67 2.56 3.01
CA LEU A 13 -7.26 3.96 2.89
C LEU A 13 -6.92 4.33 1.45
N PHE A 14 -6.31 3.44 0.66
CA PHE A 14 -6.08 3.67 -0.77
C PHE A 14 -7.38 3.82 -1.55
N PHE A 15 -8.34 2.91 -1.39
CA PHE A 15 -9.63 3.04 -2.10
C PHE A 15 -10.40 4.28 -1.64
N LEU A 16 -10.37 4.61 -0.34
CA LEU A 16 -10.92 5.85 0.18
C LEU A 16 -10.30 7.08 -0.51
N TRP A 17 -8.97 7.18 -0.57
CA TRP A 17 -8.25 8.26 -1.25
C TRP A 17 -8.40 8.23 -2.78
N LEU A 18 -8.69 7.09 -3.41
CA LEU A 18 -8.97 6.96 -4.84
C LEU A 18 -10.38 7.46 -5.22
N PHE A 19 -11.34 7.37 -4.30
CA PHE A 19 -12.70 7.89 -4.48
C PHE A 19 -12.84 9.37 -4.05
N LEU A 20 -12.25 9.76 -2.92
CA LEU A 20 -12.27 11.15 -2.43
C LEU A 20 -11.28 12.06 -3.18
N GLY A 21 -10.20 11.51 -3.74
CA GLY A 21 -9.11 12.24 -4.40
C GLY A 21 -9.48 12.90 -5.74
N ARG A 22 -10.34 13.93 -5.71
CA ARG A 22 -10.64 14.77 -6.89
C ARG A 22 -9.45 15.64 -7.33
N ASN A 23 -8.50 15.93 -6.44
CA ASN A 23 -7.34 16.76 -6.71
C ASN A 23 -6.20 15.97 -7.37
N LYS A 24 -6.05 16.14 -8.70
CA LYS A 24 -5.06 15.46 -9.58
C LYS A 24 -3.57 15.67 -9.23
N LYS A 25 -3.24 16.29 -8.10
CA LYS A 25 -1.86 16.66 -7.71
C LYS A 25 -1.23 15.71 -6.69
N ILE A 26 -1.98 14.84 -6.02
CA ILE A 26 -1.44 13.92 -4.99
C ILE A 26 -1.73 12.47 -5.38
N CYS A 27 -0.71 11.61 -5.33
CA CYS A 27 -0.86 10.18 -5.57
C CYS A 27 -1.61 9.50 -4.41
N SER A 28 -2.72 8.81 -4.71
CA SER A 28 -3.54 8.10 -3.70
C SER A 28 -2.77 7.01 -2.94
N ILE A 29 -1.73 6.41 -3.53
CA ILE A 29 -0.86 5.44 -2.84
C ILE A 29 -0.04 6.15 -1.76
N CYS A 30 0.61 7.28 -2.11
CA CYS A 30 1.39 8.08 -1.16
C CYS A 30 0.50 8.61 -0.03
N ALA A 31 -0.67 9.17 -0.37
CA ALA A 31 -1.64 9.66 0.61
C ALA A 31 -2.10 8.56 1.58
N ALA A 32 -2.37 7.34 1.09
CA ALA A 32 -2.76 6.21 1.93
C ALA A 32 -1.63 5.76 2.88
N ILE A 33 -0.39 5.68 2.41
CA ILE A 33 0.76 5.26 3.25
C ILE A 33 1.08 6.32 4.30
N SER A 34 1.15 7.60 3.93
CA SER A 34 1.32 8.70 4.90
C SER A 34 0.19 8.72 5.92
N SER A 35 -1.07 8.55 5.49
CA SER A 35 -2.21 8.44 6.41
C SER A 35 -2.07 7.23 7.35
N THR A 36 -1.60 6.08 6.85
CA THR A 36 -1.41 4.87 7.65
C THR A 36 -0.35 5.09 8.73
N TRP A 37 0.84 5.60 8.38
CA TRP A 37 1.88 5.84 9.38
C TRP A 37 1.47 6.93 10.39
N ILE A 38 0.85 8.04 9.96
CA ILE A 38 0.31 9.05 10.89
C ILE A 38 -0.67 8.40 11.89
N LEU A 39 -1.58 7.54 11.42
CA LEU A 39 -2.55 6.84 12.25
C LEU A 39 -1.88 5.83 13.21
N LEU A 40 -0.85 5.10 12.76
CA LEU A 40 -0.04 4.21 13.62
C LEU A 40 0.78 4.98 14.66
N PHE A 41 1.30 6.17 14.32
CA PHE A 41 2.07 7.01 15.23
C PHE A 41 1.17 7.58 16.35
N ILE A 42 -0.05 8.00 15.99
CA ILE A 42 -1.10 8.36 16.95
C ILE A 42 -1.48 7.15 17.82
N ALA A 43 -1.72 5.97 17.21
CA ALA A 43 -2.04 4.75 17.96
C ALA A 43 -0.92 4.32 18.92
N ARG A 44 0.35 4.55 18.56
CA ARG A 44 1.50 4.36 19.46
C ARG A 44 1.51 5.37 20.61
N PHE A 45 1.22 6.65 20.34
CA PHE A 45 1.14 7.69 21.37
C PHE A 45 0.07 7.40 22.43
N PHE A 46 -1.05 6.79 22.04
CA PHE A 46 -2.09 6.29 22.96
C PHE A 46 -1.82 4.89 23.54
N GLY A 47 -0.65 4.29 23.29
CA GLY A 47 -0.28 2.96 23.82
C GLY A 47 -1.05 1.77 23.21
N TRP A 48 -1.76 1.98 22.10
CA TRP A 48 -2.57 0.95 21.43
C TRP A 48 -1.77 0.14 20.39
N PHE A 49 -0.53 0.52 20.10
CA PHE A 49 0.34 -0.10 19.10
C PHE A 49 1.83 -0.03 19.49
N ASN A 50 2.42 -1.19 19.76
CA ASN A 50 3.80 -1.34 20.27
C ASN A 50 4.72 -2.12 19.31
N ASN A 51 4.36 -2.27 18.02
CA ASN A 51 5.19 -2.96 17.04
C ASN A 51 6.12 -1.96 16.33
N ASP A 52 7.21 -1.64 17.02
CA ASP A 52 8.24 -0.71 16.56
C ASP A 52 8.87 -1.11 15.23
N THR A 53 9.07 -2.42 15.00
CA THR A 53 9.60 -2.96 13.74
C THR A 53 8.71 -2.60 12.55
N LEU A 54 7.38 -2.78 12.69
CA LEU A 54 6.44 -2.43 11.62
C LEU A 54 6.36 -0.92 11.42
N LEU A 55 6.41 -0.13 12.50
CA LEU A 55 6.43 1.35 12.40
C LEU A 55 7.68 1.85 11.67
N ALA A 56 8.86 1.36 12.07
CA ALA A 56 10.15 1.71 11.46
C ALA A 56 10.23 1.24 10.00
N LEU A 57 9.58 0.12 9.64
CA LEU A 57 9.53 -0.35 8.27
C LEU A 57 8.67 0.55 7.38
N LEU A 58 7.53 1.07 7.86
CA LEU A 58 6.75 2.09 7.13
C LEU A 58 7.50 3.46 7.07
N LEU A 59 8.34 3.76 8.07
CA LEU A 59 9.42 4.76 8.04
C LEU A 59 10.44 4.57 6.90
N GLY A 60 10.66 3.31 6.51
CA GLY A 60 11.79 2.89 5.71
C GLY A 60 11.72 3.33 4.25
N GLY A 61 12.41 4.42 3.92
CA GLY A 61 12.62 4.85 2.53
C GLY A 61 13.22 3.76 1.62
N SER A 62 13.92 2.78 2.19
CA SER A 62 14.50 1.63 1.48
C SER A 62 13.47 0.80 0.69
N VAL A 63 12.29 0.55 1.27
CA VAL A 63 11.20 -0.20 0.59
C VAL A 63 10.67 0.60 -0.59
N VAL A 64 10.52 1.92 -0.41
CA VAL A 64 10.05 2.85 -1.44
C VAL A 64 11.07 2.98 -2.57
N GLY A 65 12.37 3.03 -2.26
CA GLY A 65 13.46 3.06 -3.23
C GLY A 65 13.52 1.79 -4.09
N LEU A 66 13.42 0.61 -3.47
CA LEU A 66 13.38 -0.67 -4.19
C LEU A 66 12.12 -0.78 -5.08
N TYR A 67 10.97 -0.28 -4.58
CA TYR A 67 9.75 -0.15 -5.37
C TYR A 67 9.96 0.72 -6.62
N TYR A 68 10.50 1.94 -6.49
CA TYR A 68 10.78 2.80 -7.66
C TYR A 68 11.73 2.14 -8.67
N PHE A 69 12.73 1.38 -8.22
CA PHE A 69 13.64 0.64 -9.10
C PHE A 69 12.90 -0.43 -9.92
N ILE A 70 12.11 -1.29 -9.27
CA ILE A 70 11.28 -2.31 -9.94
C ILE A 70 10.30 -1.67 -10.94
N LEU A 71 9.73 -0.53 -10.55
CA LEU A 71 8.67 0.14 -11.28
C LEU A 71 9.13 0.93 -12.52
N LYS A 72 10.44 1.03 -12.76
CA LYS A 72 11.03 1.55 -14.01
C LYS A 72 10.47 0.84 -15.25
N ASN A 73 10.00 -0.40 -15.10
CA ASN A 73 9.24 -1.15 -16.10
C ASN A 73 7.77 -0.71 -16.19
N LYS A 74 7.46 0.20 -17.13
CA LYS A 74 6.12 0.75 -17.39
C LYS A 74 4.99 -0.29 -17.57
N LYS A 75 5.30 -1.54 -17.92
CA LYS A 75 4.33 -2.64 -18.00
C LYS A 75 3.61 -2.93 -16.68
N LEU A 76 4.21 -2.55 -15.54
CA LEU A 76 3.67 -2.81 -14.19
C LEU A 76 2.94 -1.60 -13.56
N GLU A 77 2.74 -0.50 -14.30
CA GLU A 77 2.12 0.74 -13.78
C GLU A 77 0.74 0.55 -13.13
N PHE A 78 0.00 -0.49 -13.49
CA PHE A 78 -1.29 -0.81 -12.88
C PHE A 78 -1.18 -1.59 -11.56
N PHE A 79 -0.17 -2.46 -11.41
CA PHE A 79 0.01 -3.32 -10.22
C PHE A 79 0.85 -2.67 -9.11
N ARG A 80 1.05 -1.35 -9.18
CA ARG A 80 1.84 -0.54 -8.23
C ARG A 80 1.57 -0.86 -6.77
N LEU A 81 0.30 -0.81 -6.34
CA LEU A 81 -0.06 -1.04 -4.94
C LEU A 81 0.16 -2.50 -4.50
N PRO A 82 -0.34 -3.55 -5.19
CA PRO A 82 -0.03 -4.93 -4.81
C PRO A 82 1.47 -5.25 -4.79
N ILE A 83 2.27 -4.66 -5.71
CA ILE A 83 3.74 -4.78 -5.68
C ILE A 83 4.31 -4.12 -4.41
N LEU A 84 3.94 -2.87 -4.12
CA LEU A 84 4.43 -2.15 -2.94
C LEU A 84 4.04 -2.86 -1.63
N LEU A 85 2.83 -3.42 -1.55
CA LEU A 85 2.39 -4.24 -0.41
C LEU A 85 3.21 -5.52 -0.29
N THR A 86 3.50 -6.23 -1.40
CA THR A 86 4.41 -7.40 -1.35
C THR A 86 5.81 -7.03 -0.86
N LEU A 87 6.38 -5.88 -1.25
CA LEU A 87 7.69 -5.47 -0.74
C LEU A 87 7.64 -5.22 0.77
N PHE A 88 6.64 -4.47 1.28
CA PHE A 88 6.50 -4.27 2.73
C PHE A 88 6.33 -5.59 3.49
N THR A 89 5.56 -6.55 2.97
CA THR A 89 5.40 -7.86 3.62
C THR A 89 6.67 -8.71 3.55
N ILE A 90 7.39 -8.74 2.43
CA ILE A 90 8.67 -9.44 2.29
C ILE A 90 9.71 -8.85 3.25
N SER A 91 9.84 -7.52 3.31
CA SER A 91 10.76 -6.86 4.24
C SER A 91 10.36 -7.02 5.71
N TYR A 92 9.08 -7.17 6.03
CA TYR A 92 8.63 -7.50 7.39
C TYR A 92 8.91 -8.96 7.77
N LEU A 93 8.75 -9.90 6.82
CA LEU A 93 9.02 -11.33 7.01
C LEU A 93 10.48 -11.64 7.36
N VAL A 94 11.42 -10.74 7.04
CA VAL A 94 12.82 -10.82 7.49
C VAL A 94 12.96 -10.64 9.02
N PHE A 95 12.01 -9.94 9.66
CA PHE A 95 12.03 -9.66 11.11
C PHE A 95 10.98 -10.45 11.90
N SER A 96 9.87 -10.89 11.30
CA SER A 96 8.83 -11.69 11.96
C SER A 96 8.15 -12.66 10.99
N LEU A 97 8.15 -13.96 11.31
CA LEU A 97 7.60 -15.04 10.48
C LEU A 97 6.07 -15.16 10.58
N GLU A 98 5.37 -14.05 10.33
CA GLU A 98 3.91 -13.96 10.40
C GLU A 98 3.23 -14.30 9.06
N TYR A 99 3.07 -15.60 8.79
CA TYR A 99 2.40 -16.09 7.57
C TYR A 99 0.96 -15.54 7.36
N GLN A 100 0.29 -15.07 8.42
CA GLN A 100 -1.03 -14.44 8.33
C GLN A 100 -1.04 -13.17 7.45
N LEU A 101 0.12 -12.53 7.24
CA LEU A 101 0.24 -11.33 6.42
C LEU A 101 0.12 -11.60 4.91
N PHE A 102 0.25 -12.86 4.46
CA PHE A 102 -0.01 -13.22 3.07
C PHE A 102 -1.50 -13.06 2.69
N ILE A 103 -2.42 -13.17 3.65
CA ILE A 103 -3.88 -13.09 3.42
C ILE A 103 -4.31 -11.71 2.86
N PRO A 104 -4.00 -10.56 3.52
CA PRO A 104 -4.33 -9.25 2.97
C PRO A 104 -3.58 -8.92 1.68
N VAL A 105 -2.35 -9.43 1.49
CA VAL A 105 -1.60 -9.23 0.25
C VAL A 105 -2.24 -9.99 -0.92
N ALA A 106 -2.62 -11.25 -0.71
CA ALA A 106 -3.28 -12.08 -1.71
C ALA A 106 -4.66 -11.51 -2.09
N SER A 107 -5.45 -11.03 -1.13
CA SER A 107 -6.76 -10.42 -1.43
C SER A 107 -6.63 -9.15 -2.26
N VAL A 108 -5.62 -8.31 -1.98
CA VAL A 108 -5.31 -7.11 -2.80
C VAL A 108 -4.84 -7.49 -4.20
N TRP A 109 -4.00 -8.53 -4.35
CA TRP A 109 -3.59 -9.05 -5.65
C TRP A 109 -4.78 -9.57 -6.48
N ILE A 110 -5.64 -10.39 -5.87
CA ILE A 110 -6.87 -10.91 -6.50
C ILE A 110 -7.77 -9.75 -6.93
N LEU A 111 -7.97 -8.75 -6.06
CA LEU A 111 -8.84 -7.61 -6.34
C LEU A 111 -8.32 -6.72 -7.48
N PHE A 112 -7.00 -6.48 -7.55
CA PHE A 112 -6.38 -5.82 -8.72
C PHE A 112 -6.46 -6.68 -9.98
N PHE A 113 -6.27 -8.01 -9.88
CA PHE A 113 -6.37 -8.93 -11.02
C PHE A 113 -7.80 -8.94 -11.62
N LEU A 114 -8.82 -9.00 -10.77
CA LEU A 114 -10.23 -8.87 -11.16
C LEU A 114 -10.53 -7.52 -11.82
N ILE A 115 -10.01 -6.40 -11.29
CA ILE A 115 -10.14 -5.08 -11.94
C ILE A 115 -9.40 -5.04 -13.29
N SER A 116 -8.28 -5.75 -13.44
CA SER A 116 -7.52 -5.82 -14.70
C SER A 116 -8.20 -6.69 -15.78
N LEU A 117 -9.01 -7.68 -15.39
CA LEU A 117 -9.88 -8.45 -16.29
C LEU A 117 -11.19 -7.71 -16.61
N GLY A 118 -11.69 -6.92 -15.67
CA GLY A 118 -12.91 -6.13 -15.83
C GLY A 118 -12.78 -5.05 -16.92
N LYS A 119 -13.83 -4.90 -17.73
CA LYS A 119 -13.89 -3.90 -18.84
C LYS A 119 -13.95 -2.43 -18.38
N ASN A 120 -13.75 -2.15 -17.09
CA ASN A 120 -13.88 -0.83 -16.45
C ASN A 120 -12.68 0.11 -16.72
N LYS A 121 -12.46 0.46 -18.00
CA LYS A 121 -11.38 1.35 -18.49
C LYS A 121 -11.22 2.61 -17.63
N LYS A 122 -12.33 3.30 -17.33
CA LYS A 122 -12.38 4.54 -16.52
C LYS A 122 -11.79 4.41 -15.10
N LEU A 123 -11.85 3.21 -14.50
CA LEU A 123 -11.27 2.96 -13.18
C LEU A 123 -9.78 2.57 -13.29
N ARG A 124 -9.43 1.77 -14.32
CA ARG A 124 -8.04 1.44 -14.67
C ARG A 124 -7.20 2.69 -14.99
N GLU A 125 -7.77 3.60 -15.76
CA GLU A 125 -7.18 4.89 -16.13
C GLU A 125 -6.96 5.79 -14.91
N ARG A 126 -7.91 5.87 -13.97
CA ARG A 126 -7.71 6.62 -12.71
C ARG A 126 -6.52 6.10 -11.91
N ILE A 127 -6.43 4.78 -11.71
CA ILE A 127 -5.33 4.15 -10.95
C ILE A 127 -3.97 4.49 -11.59
N ILE A 128 -3.87 4.37 -12.92
CA ILE A 128 -2.62 4.68 -13.65
C ILE A 128 -2.31 6.19 -13.59
N LEU A 129 -3.29 7.07 -13.85
CA LEU A 129 -3.10 8.52 -13.85
C LEU A 129 -2.70 9.08 -12.47
N CYS A 130 -3.31 8.60 -11.39
CA CYS A 130 -2.94 9.00 -10.03
C CYS A 130 -1.48 8.70 -9.68
N CYS A 131 -0.87 7.72 -10.36
CA CYS A 131 0.51 7.29 -10.09
C CYS A 131 1.52 7.73 -11.16
N LYS A 132 1.08 8.35 -12.27
CA LYS A 132 1.96 8.69 -13.41
C LYS A 132 2.63 10.06 -13.29
N ASN A 133 2.12 10.94 -12.44
CA ASN A 133 2.61 12.31 -12.24
C ASN A 133 3.36 12.48 -10.90
N TRP A 134 3.97 11.41 -10.40
CA TRP A 134 4.82 11.32 -9.20
C TRP A 134 5.94 10.31 -9.47
#